data_AF-A0A944NY23-F1
#
_entry.id   AF-A0A944NY23-F1
#
_cell.length_a   1.000
_cell.length_b   1.000
_cell.length_c   1.000
_cell.angle_alpha   90.00
_cell.angle_beta   90.00
_cell.angle_gamma   90.00
#
_symmetry.space_group_name_H-M   'P 1'
#
loop_
_entity.id
_entity.type
_entity.pdbx_description
1 polymer ?
#
loop_
_entity_poly.entity_id
_entity_poly.type
_entity_poly.pdbx_seq_one_letter_code
_entity_poly.pdbx_strand_id
1 'polypeptide(L)'
;MATPTTRLGGFSWCLYDWANSAFPTVITTFVFSAYFTKAIAVDEIAGTSQWGWALSLSGLAVAVAAPLLGAIADHGGRRKSWIFAFTIL
;
A
#
# COMPACT_ATOMS: atom_id res chain seq x y z
N MET A 1 -3.42 27.66 2.15
CA MET A 1 -2.00 27.48 1.72
C MET A 1 -1.35 26.52 2.68
N ALA A 2 -0.83 25.38 2.22
CA ALA A 2 -0.06 24.49 3.08
C ALA A 2 1.22 25.21 3.51
N THR A 3 1.49 25.25 4.81
CA THR A 3 2.73 25.82 5.35
C THR A 3 3.91 25.05 4.74
N PRO A 4 4.91 25.72 4.15
CA PRO A 4 6.06 25.01 3.61
C PRO A 4 6.73 24.20 4.71
N THR A 5 6.93 22.89 4.46
CA THR A 5 7.63 22.00 5.39
C THR A 5 9.05 22.50 5.60
N THR A 6 9.50 22.53 6.85
CA THR A 6 10.88 22.88 7.17
C THR A 6 11.84 21.85 6.55
N ARG A 7 13.09 22.24 6.26
CA ARG A 7 14.10 21.31 5.72
C ARG A 7 14.28 20.07 6.60
N LEU A 8 14.18 20.25 7.92
CA LEU A 8 14.22 19.16 8.89
C LEU A 8 13.01 18.23 8.73
N GLY A 9 11.80 18.78 8.56
CA GLY A 9 10.58 18.00 8.34
C GLY A 9 10.62 17.14 7.08
N GLY A 10 11.17 17.67 5.98
CA GLY A 10 11.40 16.90 4.75
C GLY A 10 12.38 15.74 4.98
N PHE A 11 13.51 16.00 5.64
CA PHE A 11 14.50 14.95 5.95
C PHE A 11 13.95 13.88 6.90
N SER A 12 13.20 14.27 7.94
CA SER A 12 12.53 13.34 8.84
C SER A 12 11.51 12.46 8.10
N TRP A 13 10.77 13.03 7.15
CA TRP A 13 9.82 12.25 6.34
C TRP A 13 10.55 11.24 5.44
N CYS A 14 11.63 11.64 4.77
CA CYS A 14 12.42 10.72 3.94
C CYS A 14 13.02 9.56 4.77
N LEU A 15 13.54 9.84 5.98
CA LEU A 15 14.05 8.79 6.86
C LEU A 15 12.96 7.83 7.32
N TYR A 16 11.76 8.35 7.63
CA TYR A 16 10.60 7.53 7.99
C TYR A 16 10.17 6.63 6.82
N ASP A 17 10.02 7.21 5.62
CA ASP A 17 9.62 6.47 4.42
C ASP A 17 10.64 5.38 4.06
N TRP A 18 11.93 5.72 4.14
CA TRP A 18 13.02 4.76 3.94
C TRP A 18 12.97 3.60 4.93
N ALA A 19 12.87 3.89 6.24
CA ALA A 19 12.78 2.86 7.27
C ALA A 19 11.53 1.97 7.11
N ASN A 20 10.40 2.56 6.69
CA ASN A 20 9.14 1.84 6.49
C ASN A 20 9.14 0.99 5.21
N SER A 21 9.91 1.36 4.17
CA SER A 21 9.90 0.70 2.86
C SER A 21 10.37 -0.77 2.86
N ALA A 22 11.23 -1.14 3.81
CA ALA A 22 11.78 -2.49 3.90
C ALA A 22 10.70 -3.55 4.21
N PHE A 23 9.72 -3.19 5.05
CA PHE A 23 8.67 -4.12 5.48
C PHE A 23 7.79 -4.59 4.31
N PRO A 24 7.11 -3.72 3.53
CA PRO A 24 6.28 -4.19 2.42
C PRO A 24 7.12 -4.87 1.33
N THR A 25 8.34 -4.41 1.11
CA THR A 25 9.25 -5.02 0.13
C THR A 25 9.55 -6.47 0.50
N VAL A 26 9.93 -6.76 1.75
CA VAL A 26 10.33 -8.11 2.15
C VAL A 26 9.14 -8.96 2.56
N ILE A 27 8.35 -8.48 3.51
CA ILE A 27 7.30 -9.26 4.15
C ILE A 27 6.12 -9.46 3.20
N THR A 28 5.62 -8.40 2.58
CA THR A 28 4.45 -8.50 1.71
C THR A 28 4.79 -9.20 0.39
N THR A 29 5.91 -8.86 -0.25
CA THR A 29 6.24 -9.39 -1.58
C THR A 29 6.75 -10.83 -1.54
N PHE A 30 7.65 -11.16 -0.61
CA PHE A 30 8.32 -12.47 -0.60
C PHE A 30 7.79 -13.41 0.47
N VAL A 31 7.72 -12.96 1.73
CA VAL A 31 7.36 -13.84 2.86
C VAL A 31 5.90 -14.27 2.77
N PHE A 32 4.99 -13.33 2.56
CA PHE A 32 3.56 -13.64 2.54
C PHE A 32 3.17 -14.47 1.30
N SER A 33 3.78 -14.18 0.15
CA SER A 33 3.64 -14.98 -1.06
C SER A 33 4.04 -16.44 -0.81
N ALA A 34 5.24 -16.68 -0.27
CA ALA A 34 5.72 -18.03 0.03
C ALA A 34 4.90 -18.73 1.13
N TYR A 35 4.43 -17.97 2.13
CA TYR A 35 3.55 -18.49 3.18
C TYR A 35 2.22 -18.96 2.58
N PHE A 36 1.61 -18.18 1.70
CA PHE A 36 0.37 -18.55 1.04
C PHE A 36 0.54 -19.83 0.20
N THR A 37 1.57 -19.88 -0.66
CA THR A 37 1.76 -21.03 -1.56
C THR A 37 2.14 -22.32 -0.83
N LYS A 38 2.86 -22.24 0.30
CA LYS A 38 3.38 -23.42 1.00
C LYS A 38 2.56 -23.86 2.21
N ALA A 39 1.86 -22.94 2.88
CA ALA A 39 1.15 -23.23 4.12
C ALA A 39 -0.38 -23.15 4.00
N ILE A 40 -0.91 -22.41 3.03
CA ILE A 40 -2.36 -22.19 2.87
C ILE A 40 -2.90 -22.95 1.66
N ALA A 41 -2.23 -22.85 0.51
CA ALA A 41 -2.68 -23.48 -0.72
C ALA A 41 -2.62 -25.01 -0.63
N VAL A 42 -3.56 -25.67 -1.32
CA VAL A 42 -3.62 -27.14 -1.37
C VAL A 42 -2.45 -27.74 -2.15
N ASP A 43 -1.98 -27.02 -3.17
CA ASP A 43 -0.84 -27.39 -4.02
C ASP A 43 -0.05 -26.12 -4.37
N GLU A 44 1.28 -26.21 -4.46
CA GLU A 44 2.16 -25.05 -4.67
C GLU A 44 1.98 -24.42 -6.07
N ILE A 45 1.71 -25.22 -7.10
CA ILE A 45 1.46 -24.77 -8.47
C ILE A 45 0.11 -24.03 -8.52
N ALA A 46 -0.93 -24.64 -7.94
CA ALA A 46 -2.25 -24.00 -7.86
C ALA A 46 -2.20 -22.71 -7.02
N GLY A 47 -1.49 -22.74 -5.89
CA GLY A 47 -1.29 -21.59 -5.01
C GLY A 47 -0.57 -20.43 -5.71
N THR A 48 0.44 -20.73 -6.53
CA THR A 48 1.15 -19.72 -7.32
C THR A 48 0.21 -19.04 -8.33
N SER A 49 -0.64 -19.82 -9.00
CA SER A 49 -1.64 -19.28 -9.93
C SER A 49 -2.68 -18.41 -9.20
N GLN A 50 -3.22 -18.89 -8.07
CA GLN A 50 -4.17 -18.15 -7.24
C GLN A 50 -3.59 -16.83 -6.72
N TRP A 51 -2.33 -16.85 -6.27
CA TRP A 51 -1.62 -15.64 -5.84
C TRP A 51 -1.47 -14.63 -6.99
N GLY A 52 -1.13 -15.10 -8.19
CA GLY A 52 -1.07 -14.26 -9.39
C GLY A 52 -2.41 -13.62 -9.76
N TRP A 53 -3.51 -14.37 -9.65
CA TRP A 53 -4.86 -13.83 -9.85
C TRP A 53 -5.25 -12.80 -8.80
N ALA A 54 -4.91 -13.04 -7.53
CA ALA A 54 -5.15 -12.09 -6.45
C ALA A 54 -4.40 -10.77 -6.66
N LEU A 55 -3.12 -10.84 -7.06
CA LEU A 55 -2.32 -9.67 -7.45
C LEU A 55 -2.92 -8.91 -8.64
N SER A 56 -3.33 -9.64 -9.68
CA SER A 56 -3.95 -9.06 -10.88
C SER A 56 -5.25 -8.31 -10.56
N LEU A 57 -6.15 -8.95 -9.79
CA LEU A 57 -7.42 -8.34 -9.40
C LEU A 57 -7.20 -7.13 -8.48
N SER A 58 -6.26 -7.23 -7.53
CA SER A 58 -5.88 -6.11 -6.66
C SER A 58 -5.30 -4.95 -7.46
N GLY A 59 -4.44 -5.24 -8.44
CA GLY A 59 -3.87 -4.23 -9.33
C GLY A 59 -4.92 -3.50 -10.17
N LEU A 60 -5.92 -4.23 -10.68
CA LEU A 60 -7.06 -3.63 -11.39
C LEU A 60 -7.91 -2.75 -10.46
N ALA A 61 -8.18 -3.23 -9.24
CA ALA A 61 -8.90 -2.43 -8.25
C ALA A 61 -8.15 -1.13 -7.92
N VAL A 62 -6.82 -1.21 -7.73
CA VAL A 62 -5.97 -0.03 -7.51
C VAL A 62 -5.97 0.89 -8.73
N ALA A 63 -5.89 0.36 -9.96
CA ALA A 63 -5.87 1.17 -11.19
C ALA A 63 -7.14 2.04 -11.34
N VAL A 64 -8.29 1.54 -10.87
CA VAL A 64 -9.55 2.29 -10.88
C VAL A 64 -9.69 3.20 -9.66
N ALA A 65 -9.36 2.70 -8.47
CA ALA A 65 -9.57 3.44 -7.22
C ALA A 65 -8.56 4.58 -7.02
N ALA A 66 -7.29 4.38 -7.40
CA ALA A 66 -6.23 5.37 -7.19
C ALA A 66 -6.51 6.74 -7.83
N PRO A 67 -6.91 6.87 -9.12
CA PRO A 67 -7.20 8.18 -9.70
C PRO A 67 -8.44 8.84 -9.05
N LEU A 68 -9.46 8.05 -8.71
CA LEU A 68 -10.69 8.56 -8.08
C LEU A 68 -10.40 9.10 -6.67
N LEU A 69 -9.80 8.26 -5.82
CA LEU A 69 -9.48 8.64 -4.44
C LEU A 69 -8.40 9.71 -4.37
N GLY A 70 -7.40 9.65 -5.27
CA GLY A 70 -6.36 10.67 -5.40
C GLY A 70 -6.94 12.04 -5.75
N ALA A 71 -7.81 12.11 -6.76
CA ALA A 71 -8.49 13.35 -7.13
C ALA A 71 -9.32 13.92 -5.97
N ILE A 72 -10.04 13.07 -5.23
CA ILE A 72 -10.83 13.53 -4.08
C ILE A 72 -9.90 14.05 -2.95
N ALA A 73 -8.76 13.41 -2.71
CA ALA A 73 -7.79 13.85 -1.72
C ALA A 73 -7.15 15.21 -2.09
N ASP A 74 -6.88 15.43 -3.37
CA ASP A 74 -6.28 16.66 -3.88
C ASP A 74 -7.26 17.84 -3.84
N HIS A 75 -8.54 17.62 -4.18
CA HIS A 75 -9.57 18.67 -4.17
C HIS A 75 -10.18 18.90 -2.78
N GLY A 76 -10.17 17.92 -1.89
CA GLY A 76 -10.95 17.93 -0.65
C GLY A 76 -10.44 18.84 0.47
N GLY A 77 -9.18 19.29 0.44
CA GLY A 77 -8.55 20.20 1.41
C GLY A 77 -8.45 19.70 2.88
N ARG A 78 -9.37 18.84 3.34
CA ARG A 78 -9.49 18.28 4.69
C ARG A 78 -8.83 16.91 4.77
N ARG A 79 -7.49 16.91 4.76
CA ARG A 79 -6.64 15.71 4.87
C ARG A 79 -6.97 14.85 6.10
N LYS A 80 -7.42 15.46 7.22
CA LYS A 80 -7.66 14.76 8.49
C LYS A 80 -8.82 13.75 8.48
N SER A 81 -9.89 14.00 7.72
CA SER A 81 -11.03 13.07 7.66
C SER A 81 -10.71 11.82 6.83
N TRP A 82 -9.92 11.97 5.77
CA TRP A 82 -9.43 10.83 4.97
C TRP A 82 -8.45 9.96 5.75
N ILE A 83 -7.50 10.58 6.47
CA ILE A 83 -6.59 9.85 7.36
C ILE A 83 -7.38 9.07 8.42
N PHE A 84 -8.38 9.69 9.04
CA PHE A 84 -9.22 9.03 10.04
C PHE A 84 -9.99 7.83 9.48
N ALA A 85 -10.61 7.98 8.30
CA ALA A 85 -11.32 6.88 7.65
C ALA A 85 -10.39 5.69 7.35
N PHE A 86 -9.20 5.94 6.78
CA PHE A 86 -8.22 4.88 6.52
C PHE A 86 -7.55 4.30 7.77
N THR A 87 -7.57 5.02 8.89
CA THR A 87 -7.03 4.49 10.17
C THR A 87 -8.01 3.52 10.84
N ILE A 88 -9.32 3.66 10.57
CA ILE A 88 -10.36 2.80 11.14
C ILE A 88 -10.59 1.53 10.32
N LEU A 89 -10.40 1.61 9.00
CA LEU A 89 -10.50 0.48 8.08
C LEU A 89 -9.38 -0.54 8.33
#